data_AF-A0A8T0RJV5-F1
#
_entry.id   AF-A0A8T0RJV5-F1
#
_cell.length_a   1.000
_cell.length_b   1.000
_cell.length_c   1.000
_cell.angle_alpha   90.00
_cell.angle_beta   90.00
_cell.angle_gamma   90.00
#
_symmetry.space_group_name_H-M   'P 1'
#
loop_
_entity.id
_entity.type
_entity.pdbx_description
1 polymer ?
#
loop_
_entity_poly.entity_id
_entity_poly.type
_entity_poly.pdbx_seq_one_letter_code
_entity_poly.pdbx_strand_id
1 'polypeptide(L)'
;MDVFNVTDQHGSKLQNREVIDHIQKQCLESEDYLKLPAIGPTGGGAPPEDESTSIELTGTDRPGLLSEVCAVLASLSCNIVKAEVWTHSRRAAAVIQITDEASGLAIHDAARLSKVQELLCNVMQGDGASSSRGSTRTGVPLGTARAERRLHKLMLDDGSGGGGGSEEAVSGEDRCGKARPKAGAKVVVMDCAERRYTVVILRCRDRPKLLFDTLCALTDLQYVVFHGTVDAERRSREAYQEYYVRHVDGHPARSDAERSRLVRCLEAAVERRASGGLELEVRTEDRVGLLSEVTRVFRENSLSIIRAAIATRDGRAEDTFYVSDAYGNPVDGRTMDAVGEQLGDAVLRVKRRGSGSDAPAKSVAEGGAVSVLGSLLKGSFQGLRLIRSYS
;
A
#
# COMPACT_ATOMS: atom_id res chain seq x y z
N MET A 1 16.02 25.40 5.99
CA MET A 1 16.12 24.68 7.28
C MET A 1 14.85 23.89 7.42
N ASP A 2 14.95 22.58 7.41
CA ASP A 2 13.80 21.69 7.55
C ASP A 2 13.50 21.49 9.04
N VAL A 3 12.22 21.55 9.40
CA VAL A 3 11.77 21.45 10.80
C VAL A 3 10.74 20.34 10.90
N PHE A 4 11.03 19.32 11.70
CA PHE A 4 10.15 18.17 11.92
C PHE A 4 9.67 18.12 13.37
N ASN A 5 8.36 18.14 13.57
CA ASN A 5 7.73 17.92 14.87
C ASN A 5 7.21 16.49 14.95
N VAL A 6 8.03 15.56 15.45
CA VAL A 6 7.73 14.12 15.45
C VAL A 6 7.13 13.69 16.79
N THR A 7 6.05 12.91 16.72
CA THR A 7 5.44 12.24 17.88
C THR A 7 5.55 10.72 17.77
N ASP A 8 5.54 10.02 18.90
CA ASP A 8 5.47 8.56 18.96
C ASP A 8 4.05 8.02 18.65
N GLN A 9 3.90 6.69 18.68
CA GLN A 9 2.63 6.00 18.46
C GLN A 9 1.52 6.35 19.49
N HIS A 10 1.89 6.93 20.64
CA HIS A 10 0.99 7.39 21.67
C HIS A 10 0.68 8.90 21.55
N GLY A 11 1.24 9.57 20.54
CA GLY A 11 1.07 10.99 20.27
C GLY A 11 1.84 11.89 21.24
N SER A 12 2.85 11.34 21.92
CA SER A 12 3.77 12.12 22.76
C SER A 12 4.95 12.58 21.91
N LYS A 13 5.52 13.75 22.21
CA LYS A 13 6.73 14.22 21.51
C LYS A 13 7.82 13.18 21.62
N LEU A 14 8.46 12.83 20.50
CA LEU A 14 9.56 11.88 20.50
C LEU A 14 10.74 12.46 21.32
N GLN A 15 11.08 11.80 22.41
CA GLN A 15 12.18 12.21 23.31
C GLN A 15 13.34 11.19 23.33
N ASN A 16 13.14 10.00 22.76
CA ASN A 16 14.16 8.97 22.73
C ASN A 16 15.32 9.39 21.82
N ARG A 17 16.48 9.64 22.41
CA ARG A 17 17.69 10.09 21.70
C ARG A 17 18.22 9.07 20.72
N GLU A 18 18.12 7.77 21.00
CA GLU A 18 18.60 6.74 20.06
C GLU A 18 17.78 6.76 18.76
N VAL A 19 16.46 6.92 18.88
CA VAL A 19 15.56 7.03 17.71
C VAL A 19 15.82 8.34 16.96
N ILE A 20 16.02 9.45 17.67
CA ILE A 20 16.32 10.75 17.06
C ILE A 20 17.66 10.69 16.32
N ASP A 21 18.71 10.16 16.96
CA ASP A 21 20.04 9.99 16.37
C ASP A 21 19.99 9.07 15.15
N HIS A 22 19.19 8.00 15.21
CA HIS A 22 18.98 7.11 14.08
C HIS A 22 18.31 7.84 12.90
N ILE A 23 17.26 8.62 13.15
CA ILE A 23 16.61 9.43 12.11
C ILE A 23 17.60 10.44 11.52
N GLN A 24 18.38 11.14 12.35
CA GLN A 24 19.33 12.15 11.87
C GLN A 24 20.48 11.51 11.06
N LYS A 25 21.18 10.54 11.64
CA LYS A 25 22.40 9.97 11.05
C LYS A 25 22.12 8.99 9.92
N GLN A 26 21.06 8.18 10.01
CA GLN A 26 20.80 7.14 9.01
C GLN A 26 19.79 7.55 7.95
N CYS A 27 18.82 8.43 8.25
CA CYS A 27 17.81 8.82 7.24
C CYS A 27 18.11 10.16 6.56
N LEU A 28 18.72 11.12 7.25
CA LEU A 28 18.97 12.46 6.70
C LEU A 28 20.40 12.65 6.19
N GLU A 29 21.38 11.97 6.78
CA GLU A 29 22.82 12.08 6.44
C GLU A 29 23.33 10.95 5.54
N SER A 30 22.58 9.85 5.38
CA SER A 30 22.95 8.75 4.49
C SER A 30 22.45 8.99 3.06
N GLU A 31 23.39 9.13 2.12
CA GLU A 31 23.15 9.19 0.67
C GLU A 31 22.52 7.90 0.10
N ASP A 32 22.49 6.80 0.87
CA ASP A 32 22.08 5.49 0.36
C ASP A 32 20.56 5.37 0.15
N TYR A 33 19.74 6.22 0.79
CA TYR A 33 18.30 6.28 0.54
C TYR A 33 17.93 7.01 -0.77
N LEU A 34 18.80 7.92 -1.25
CA LEU A 34 18.55 8.74 -2.45
C LEU A 34 19.14 8.13 -3.73
N LYS A 35 20.07 7.17 -3.62
CA LYS A 35 20.65 6.47 -4.77
C LYS A 35 19.63 5.49 -5.38
N LEU A 36 18.90 5.99 -6.37
CA LEU A 36 18.36 5.13 -7.43
C LEU A 36 19.55 4.41 -8.08
N PRO A 37 19.53 3.08 -8.29
CA PRO A 37 20.55 2.46 -9.12
C PRO A 37 20.41 3.05 -10.51
N ALA A 38 21.51 3.61 -11.00
CA ALA A 38 21.67 3.81 -12.42
C ALA A 38 21.45 2.45 -13.10
N ILE A 39 20.46 2.37 -13.99
CA ILE A 39 20.38 1.29 -14.96
C ILE A 39 21.51 1.60 -15.96
N GLY A 40 22.68 1.04 -15.70
CA GLY A 40 23.87 1.18 -16.54
C GLY A 40 25.00 0.30 -16.01
N PRO A 41 25.73 -0.45 -16.88
CA PRO A 41 26.82 -1.30 -16.46
C PRO A 41 28.07 -0.44 -16.24
N THR A 42 28.23 0.13 -15.05
CA THR A 42 29.51 0.78 -14.69
C THR A 42 29.86 0.53 -13.22
N GLY A 43 30.77 -0.42 -13.02
CA GLY A 43 31.92 -0.26 -12.14
C GLY A 43 31.72 -0.36 -10.63
N GLY A 44 32.05 -1.53 -10.08
CA GLY A 44 32.95 -1.64 -8.93
C GLY A 44 32.41 -1.28 -7.55
N GLY A 45 31.66 -2.21 -6.95
CA GLY A 45 31.31 -2.20 -5.53
C GLY A 45 30.17 -3.18 -5.29
N ALA A 46 30.51 -4.45 -4.99
CA ALA A 46 29.52 -5.49 -4.75
C ALA A 46 28.59 -5.09 -3.58
N PRO A 47 27.25 -5.05 -3.78
CA PRO A 47 26.32 -5.05 -2.66
C PRO A 47 26.40 -6.41 -1.94
N PRO A 48 25.96 -6.50 -0.67
CA PRO A 48 26.02 -7.75 0.08
C PRO A 48 25.21 -8.81 -0.66
N GLU A 49 25.89 -9.95 -0.87
CA GLU A 49 25.49 -11.28 -1.32
C GLU A 49 24.06 -11.44 -1.92
N ASP A 50 24.00 -11.93 -3.16
CA ASP A 50 22.77 -12.27 -3.90
C ASP A 50 22.01 -13.43 -3.20
N GLU A 51 21.31 -13.13 -2.10
CA GLU A 51 20.57 -14.14 -1.34
C GLU A 51 19.24 -14.51 -2.01
N SER A 52 18.67 -13.65 -2.86
CA SER A 52 17.38 -13.90 -3.53
C SER A 52 17.27 -13.26 -4.91
N THR A 53 16.40 -13.80 -5.76
CA THR A 53 16.07 -13.24 -7.09
C THR A 53 14.81 -12.39 -7.00
N SER A 54 14.78 -11.20 -7.58
CA SER A 54 13.58 -10.36 -7.62
C SER A 54 12.77 -10.57 -8.89
N ILE A 55 11.46 -10.64 -8.76
CA ILE A 55 10.46 -10.65 -9.84
C ILE A 55 9.54 -9.46 -9.66
N GLU A 56 9.30 -8.73 -10.74
CA GLU A 56 8.33 -7.65 -10.82
C GLU A 56 7.20 -8.06 -11.76
N LEU A 57 5.97 -7.92 -11.29
CA LEU A 57 4.76 -8.24 -12.04
C LEU A 57 3.89 -7.00 -12.14
N THR A 58 3.33 -6.76 -13.31
CA THR A 58 2.29 -5.75 -13.54
C THR A 58 1.26 -6.27 -14.51
N GLY A 59 -0.01 -6.01 -14.25
CA GLY A 59 -1.08 -6.37 -15.18
C GLY A 59 -2.46 -5.97 -14.67
N THR A 60 -3.48 -6.52 -15.33
CA THR A 60 -4.87 -6.34 -14.94
C THR A 60 -5.21 -7.33 -13.82
N ASP A 61 -5.69 -6.82 -12.71
CA ASP A 61 -6.12 -7.61 -11.56
C ASP A 61 -7.38 -8.41 -11.88
N ARG A 62 -7.45 -9.64 -11.34
CA ARG A 62 -8.62 -10.51 -11.42
C ARG A 62 -8.70 -11.41 -10.19
N PRO A 63 -9.90 -11.85 -9.78
CA PRO A 63 -10.05 -12.81 -8.69
C PRO A 63 -9.18 -14.05 -8.92
N GLY A 64 -8.37 -14.41 -7.91
CA GLY A 64 -7.48 -15.57 -7.97
C GLY A 64 -6.12 -15.34 -8.64
N LEU A 65 -5.82 -14.15 -9.19
CA LEU A 65 -4.54 -13.86 -9.84
C LEU A 65 -3.33 -14.18 -8.95
N LEU A 66 -3.32 -13.69 -7.72
CA LEU A 66 -2.20 -13.94 -6.80
C LEU A 66 -2.06 -15.43 -6.47
N SER A 67 -3.18 -16.16 -6.36
CA SER A 67 -3.16 -17.61 -6.13
C SER A 67 -2.52 -18.37 -7.29
N GLU A 68 -2.82 -17.99 -8.53
CA GLU A 68 -2.21 -18.58 -9.73
C GLU A 68 -0.72 -18.26 -9.83
N VAL A 69 -0.31 -17.02 -9.52
CA VAL A 69 1.11 -16.63 -9.45
C VAL A 69 1.85 -17.47 -8.40
N CYS A 70 1.30 -17.62 -7.19
CA CYS A 70 1.91 -18.41 -6.13
C CYS A 70 1.98 -19.90 -6.49
N ALA A 71 0.95 -20.43 -7.15
CA ALA A 71 0.94 -21.81 -7.61
C ALA A 71 2.02 -22.09 -8.66
N VAL A 72 2.24 -21.17 -9.61
CA VAL A 72 3.33 -21.29 -10.59
C VAL A 72 4.68 -21.30 -9.90
N LEU A 73 4.93 -20.35 -8.98
CA LEU A 73 6.21 -20.28 -8.25
C LEU A 73 6.46 -21.55 -7.42
N ALA A 74 5.45 -22.04 -6.71
CA ALA A 74 5.54 -23.28 -5.95
C ALA A 74 5.80 -24.50 -6.87
N SER A 75 5.16 -24.56 -8.04
CA SER A 75 5.37 -25.66 -9.01
C SER A 75 6.78 -25.72 -9.60
N LEU A 76 7.49 -24.59 -9.56
CA LEU A 76 8.87 -24.43 -10.03
C LEU A 76 9.88 -24.48 -8.89
N SER A 77 9.49 -24.99 -7.72
CA SER A 77 10.32 -25.08 -6.51
C SER A 77 10.99 -23.75 -6.15
N CYS A 78 10.24 -22.65 -6.34
CA CYS A 78 10.67 -21.32 -5.92
C CYS A 78 10.06 -21.02 -4.56
N ASN A 79 10.89 -20.78 -3.56
CA ASN A 79 10.44 -20.28 -2.26
C ASN A 79 10.22 -18.76 -2.33
N ILE A 80 9.15 -18.25 -1.72
CA ILE A 80 8.87 -16.81 -1.66
C ILE A 80 9.33 -16.30 -0.30
N VAL A 81 10.48 -15.64 -0.27
CA VAL A 81 11.04 -15.07 0.98
C VAL A 81 10.32 -13.79 1.36
N LYS A 82 9.87 -13.04 0.35
CA LYS A 82 9.23 -11.74 0.54
C LYS A 82 8.39 -11.34 -0.65
N ALA A 83 7.27 -10.68 -0.41
CA ALA A 83 6.49 -10.09 -1.48
C ALA A 83 5.75 -8.85 -1.00
N GLU A 84 5.64 -7.85 -1.87
CA GLU A 84 4.73 -6.72 -1.73
C GLU A 84 3.79 -6.72 -2.94
N VAL A 85 2.48 -6.79 -2.70
CA VAL A 85 1.45 -6.91 -3.74
C VAL A 85 0.41 -5.83 -3.52
N TRP A 86 0.17 -4.99 -4.54
CA TRP A 86 -0.84 -3.92 -4.49
C TRP A 86 -1.84 -4.09 -5.64
N THR A 87 -3.12 -3.90 -5.34
CA THR A 87 -4.16 -3.76 -6.36
C THR A 87 -4.91 -2.44 -6.21
N HIS A 88 -5.23 -1.82 -7.35
CA HIS A 88 -6.00 -0.58 -7.37
C HIS A 88 -6.60 -0.36 -8.77
N SER A 89 -7.88 -0.02 -8.85
CA SER A 89 -8.57 0.29 -10.12
C SER A 89 -8.38 -0.79 -11.20
N ARG A 90 -8.56 -2.07 -10.82
CA ARG A 90 -8.33 -3.27 -11.66
C ARG A 90 -6.89 -3.46 -12.14
N ARG A 91 -5.91 -2.76 -11.55
CA ARG A 91 -4.48 -3.00 -11.79
C ARG A 91 -3.90 -3.78 -10.63
N ALA A 92 -2.98 -4.68 -10.93
CA ALA A 92 -2.16 -5.38 -9.96
C ALA A 92 -0.68 -5.09 -10.25
N ALA A 93 0.08 -4.86 -9.19
CA ALA A 93 1.53 -4.82 -9.23
C ALA A 93 2.11 -5.62 -8.06
N ALA A 94 3.17 -6.37 -8.32
CA ALA A 94 3.87 -7.12 -7.28
C ALA A 94 5.39 -7.03 -7.45
N VAL A 95 6.09 -6.95 -6.32
CA VAL A 95 7.54 -7.15 -6.24
C VAL A 95 7.76 -8.34 -5.31
N ILE A 96 8.31 -9.42 -5.84
CA ILE A 96 8.44 -10.72 -5.18
C ILE A 96 9.92 -11.11 -5.16
N GLN A 97 10.46 -11.43 -4.00
CA GLN A 97 11.78 -12.02 -3.84
C GLN A 97 11.64 -13.52 -3.67
N ILE A 98 12.34 -14.27 -4.50
CA ILE A 98 12.32 -15.72 -4.51
C ILE A 98 13.71 -16.31 -4.32
N THR A 99 13.75 -17.52 -3.75
CA THR A 99 14.95 -18.36 -3.69
C THR A 99 14.64 -19.74 -4.26
N ASP A 100 15.68 -20.46 -4.62
CA ASP A 100 15.56 -21.88 -4.93
C ASP A 100 15.25 -22.68 -3.67
N GLU A 101 14.25 -23.56 -3.71
CA GLU A 101 13.86 -24.42 -2.58
C GLU A 101 14.99 -25.33 -2.10
N ALA A 102 15.78 -25.90 -3.01
CA ALA A 102 16.79 -26.89 -2.67
C ALA A 102 18.05 -26.26 -2.06
N SER A 103 18.50 -25.13 -2.60
CA SER A 103 19.72 -24.44 -2.14
C SER A 103 19.45 -23.32 -1.14
N GLY A 104 18.23 -22.76 -1.10
CA GLY A 104 17.90 -21.58 -0.31
C GLY A 104 18.51 -20.28 -0.84
N LEU A 105 19.15 -20.29 -2.01
CA LEU A 105 19.89 -19.17 -2.59
C LEU A 105 19.16 -18.55 -3.79
N ALA A 106 19.68 -17.45 -4.31
CA ALA A 106 19.20 -16.85 -5.54
C ALA A 106 19.25 -17.84 -6.73
N ILE A 107 18.24 -17.75 -7.59
CA ILE A 107 18.16 -18.53 -8.81
C ILE A 107 19.00 -17.82 -9.88
N HIS A 108 20.12 -18.43 -10.27
CA HIS A 108 21.00 -17.91 -11.33
C HIS A 108 20.84 -18.61 -12.69
N ASP A 109 20.13 -19.76 -12.72
CA ASP A 109 19.89 -20.49 -13.96
C ASP A 109 18.97 -19.68 -14.91
N ALA A 110 19.56 -19.17 -15.99
CA ALA A 110 18.87 -18.38 -17.00
C ALA A 110 17.73 -19.16 -17.69
N ALA A 111 17.85 -20.48 -17.87
CA ALA A 111 16.80 -21.29 -18.48
C ALA A 111 15.59 -21.39 -17.55
N ARG A 112 15.83 -21.66 -16.27
CA ARG A 112 14.78 -21.66 -15.24
C ARG A 112 14.13 -20.29 -15.08
N LEU A 113 14.91 -19.21 -15.01
CA LEU A 113 14.36 -17.85 -14.93
C LEU A 113 13.51 -17.48 -16.16
N SER A 114 13.95 -17.90 -17.35
CA SER A 114 13.16 -17.72 -18.58
C SER A 114 11.84 -18.49 -18.50
N LYS A 115 11.86 -19.71 -17.94
CA LYS A 115 10.64 -20.50 -17.76
C LYS A 115 9.68 -19.88 -16.75
N VAL A 116 10.20 -19.39 -15.62
CA VAL A 116 9.43 -18.64 -14.63
C VAL A 116 8.79 -17.42 -15.29
N GLN A 117 9.57 -16.63 -16.04
CA GLN A 117 9.09 -15.43 -16.72
C GLN A 117 7.99 -15.77 -17.74
N GLU A 118 8.17 -16.80 -18.56
CA GLU A 118 7.19 -17.25 -19.54
C GLU A 118 5.85 -17.63 -18.88
N LEU A 119 5.89 -18.50 -17.86
CA LEU A 119 4.68 -18.97 -17.18
C LEU A 119 3.96 -17.84 -16.45
N LEU A 120 4.70 -16.96 -15.77
CA LEU A 120 4.11 -15.80 -15.11
C LEU A 120 3.54 -14.80 -16.12
N CYS A 121 4.21 -14.56 -17.25
CA CYS A 121 3.65 -13.74 -18.34
C CYS A 121 2.30 -14.27 -18.83
N ASN A 122 2.16 -15.59 -19.00
CA ASN A 122 0.90 -16.21 -19.40
C ASN A 122 -0.20 -15.99 -18.36
N VAL A 123 0.12 -16.17 -17.07
CA VAL A 123 -0.82 -15.88 -15.96
C VAL A 123 -1.21 -14.40 -15.94
N MET A 124 -0.28 -13.47 -16.17
CA MET A 124 -0.56 -12.03 -16.14
C MET A 124 -1.37 -11.55 -17.36
N GLN A 125 -1.34 -12.25 -18.49
CA GLN A 125 -2.12 -11.92 -19.69
C GLN A 125 -3.57 -12.43 -19.61
N GLY A 126 -3.78 -13.62 -19.03
CA GLY A 126 -5.10 -14.26 -18.97
C GLY A 126 -5.69 -14.63 -20.34
N ASP A 127 -6.88 -15.24 -20.36
CA ASP A 127 -7.58 -15.69 -21.59
C ASP A 127 -8.24 -14.55 -22.40
N GLY A 128 -8.09 -13.28 -21.97
CA GLY A 128 -8.75 -12.12 -22.59
C GLY A 128 -7.94 -11.51 -23.72
N ALA A 129 -8.41 -11.67 -24.96
CA ALA A 129 -7.78 -11.13 -26.16
C ALA A 129 -7.54 -9.60 -26.11
N SER A 130 -6.32 -9.21 -26.47
CA SER A 130 -5.89 -7.90 -27.00
C SER A 130 -6.29 -6.63 -26.23
N SER A 131 -5.44 -6.17 -25.30
CA SER A 131 -4.97 -4.76 -25.25
C SER A 131 -4.13 -4.40 -24.02
N SER A 132 -4.27 -5.08 -22.88
CA SER A 132 -3.41 -4.81 -21.70
C SER A 132 -2.24 -5.79 -21.62
N ARG A 133 -1.04 -5.36 -22.03
CA ARG A 133 0.18 -6.18 -21.90
C ARG A 133 0.56 -6.31 -20.42
N GLY A 134 0.15 -7.42 -19.80
CA GLY A 134 0.79 -7.89 -18.57
C GLY A 134 2.29 -8.05 -18.82
N SER A 135 3.11 -7.61 -17.87
CA SER A 135 4.58 -7.62 -17.98
C SER A 135 5.19 -8.27 -16.74
N THR A 136 6.11 -9.19 -16.99
CA THR A 136 6.96 -9.82 -15.97
C THR A 136 8.41 -9.47 -16.25
N ARG A 137 9.11 -8.98 -15.22
CA ARG A 137 10.55 -8.66 -15.29
C ARG A 137 11.28 -9.33 -14.13
N THR A 138 12.42 -9.95 -14.41
CA THR A 138 13.33 -10.46 -13.39
C THR A 138 14.46 -9.46 -13.17
N GLY A 139 15.00 -9.39 -11.95
CA GLY A 139 16.03 -8.43 -11.59
C GLY A 139 16.71 -8.72 -10.24
N VAL A 140 17.64 -7.85 -9.87
CA VAL A 140 18.41 -7.91 -8.61
C VAL A 140 17.50 -7.67 -7.40
N PRO A 141 17.74 -8.32 -6.25
CA PRO A 141 16.94 -8.15 -5.02
C PRO A 141 16.80 -6.68 -4.57
N LEU A 142 15.60 -6.33 -4.10
CA LEU A 142 15.23 -4.97 -3.66
C LEU A 142 14.77 -4.97 -2.19
N GLY A 143 15.41 -4.23 -1.28
CA GLY A 143 14.94 -4.07 0.11
C GLY A 143 13.48 -3.54 0.23
N THR A 144 12.83 -3.65 1.40
CA THR A 144 11.37 -3.36 1.55
C THR A 144 10.99 -1.95 1.09
N ALA A 145 11.72 -0.93 1.57
CA ALA A 145 11.46 0.47 1.20
C ALA A 145 11.62 0.69 -0.32
N ARG A 146 12.53 -0.08 -0.94
CA ARG A 146 12.78 -0.05 -2.37
C ARG A 146 11.70 -0.80 -3.16
N ALA A 147 11.13 -1.86 -2.62
CA ALA A 147 9.98 -2.56 -3.19
C ALA A 147 8.73 -1.66 -3.19
N GLU A 148 8.41 -0.99 -2.07
CA GLU A 148 7.28 -0.06 -2.02
C GLU A 148 7.46 1.14 -2.96
N ARG A 149 8.68 1.70 -3.04
CA ARG A 149 9.02 2.74 -4.04
C ARG A 149 8.87 2.23 -5.47
N ARG A 150 9.27 0.98 -5.74
CA ARG A 150 9.14 0.36 -7.06
C ARG A 150 7.68 0.14 -7.44
N LEU A 151 6.84 -0.30 -6.50
CA LEU A 151 5.40 -0.47 -6.73
C LEU A 151 4.70 0.84 -7.10
N HIS A 152 5.11 1.99 -6.53
CA HIS A 152 4.58 3.29 -6.95
C HIS A 152 4.82 3.55 -8.45
N LYS A 153 6.02 3.26 -8.95
CA LYS A 153 6.34 3.39 -10.38
C LYS A 153 5.57 2.41 -11.25
N LEU A 154 5.54 1.13 -10.85
CA LEU A 154 4.80 0.08 -11.56
C LEU A 154 3.30 0.39 -11.66
N MET A 155 2.74 1.05 -10.65
CA MET A 155 1.35 1.50 -10.61
C MET A 155 1.13 2.88 -11.27
N LEU A 156 2.19 3.59 -11.66
CA LEU A 156 2.09 4.84 -12.42
C LEU A 156 2.12 4.60 -13.93
N ASP A 157 2.80 3.54 -14.39
CA ASP A 157 2.96 3.19 -15.81
C ASP A 157 1.61 2.85 -16.48
N ASP A 158 0.87 3.89 -16.82
CA ASP A 158 -0.20 3.89 -17.81
C ASP A 158 0.43 3.73 -19.19
N GLY A 159 0.71 2.49 -19.58
CA GLY A 159 0.97 2.18 -20.98
C GLY A 159 -0.26 2.54 -21.83
N SER A 160 -0.18 3.65 -22.55
CA SER A 160 -1.14 4.20 -23.52
C SER A 160 -2.32 4.95 -22.86
N GLY A 161 -2.51 6.26 -23.05
CA GLY A 161 -2.39 6.93 -24.34
C GLY A 161 -3.50 6.45 -25.27
N GLY A 162 -4.75 6.70 -24.88
CA GLY A 162 -5.96 6.43 -25.66
C GLY A 162 -7.01 7.43 -25.22
N GLY A 163 -7.11 8.55 -25.93
CA GLY A 163 -8.25 9.44 -25.82
C GLY A 163 -9.52 8.73 -26.27
N GLY A 164 -10.66 9.18 -25.74
CA GLY A 164 -11.97 8.77 -26.23
C GLY A 164 -12.47 7.45 -25.65
N GLY A 165 -12.67 7.41 -24.33
CA GLY A 165 -13.60 6.47 -23.70
C GLY A 165 -14.57 7.31 -22.90
N SER A 166 -15.75 7.51 -23.47
CA SER A 166 -16.93 8.04 -22.80
C SER A 166 -17.06 7.46 -21.40
N GLU A 167 -17.58 8.29 -20.49
CA GLU A 167 -18.29 7.86 -19.31
C GLU A 167 -19.39 6.86 -19.71
N GLU A 168 -19.03 5.59 -19.91
CA GLU A 168 -19.99 4.51 -19.71
C GLU A 168 -19.99 4.22 -18.22
N ALA A 169 -20.71 5.10 -17.53
CA ALA A 169 -21.52 4.66 -16.40
C ALA A 169 -22.38 3.50 -16.91
N VAL A 170 -21.89 2.27 -16.73
CA VAL A 170 -22.78 1.12 -16.68
C VAL A 170 -23.62 1.38 -15.44
N SER A 171 -24.79 1.97 -15.69
CA SER A 171 -25.91 2.00 -14.77
C SER A 171 -26.33 0.56 -14.49
N GLY A 172 -25.60 -0.10 -13.59
CA GLY A 172 -26.19 -1.16 -12.80
C GLY A 172 -27.27 -0.48 -11.98
N GLU A 173 -28.53 -0.78 -12.27
CA GLU A 173 -29.65 -0.33 -11.48
C GLU A 173 -29.45 -0.78 -10.03
N ASP A 174 -28.96 0.16 -9.20
CA ASP A 174 -28.86 0.05 -7.76
C ASP A 174 -30.27 -0.20 -7.19
N ARG A 175 -30.63 -1.48 -7.02
CA ARG A 175 -31.65 -1.84 -6.05
C ARG A 175 -31.01 -1.80 -4.67
N CYS A 176 -31.30 -0.69 -3.98
CA CYS A 176 -31.13 -0.42 -2.55
C CYS A 176 -29.98 0.53 -2.18
N GLY A 177 -30.26 1.84 -2.34
CA GLY A 177 -30.29 2.74 -1.18
C GLY A 177 -28.97 3.05 -0.46
N LYS A 178 -28.39 4.20 -0.84
CA LYS A 178 -27.32 4.97 -0.17
C LYS A 178 -25.91 4.41 -0.33
N ALA A 179 -25.31 4.69 -1.49
CA ALA A 179 -23.86 4.83 -1.59
C ALA A 179 -23.40 5.91 -0.59
N ARG A 180 -22.83 5.49 0.54
CA ARG A 180 -22.09 6.42 1.40
C ARG A 180 -20.92 6.96 0.56
N PRO A 181 -20.68 8.28 0.51
CA PRO A 181 -19.51 8.81 -0.15
C PRO A 181 -18.28 8.16 0.52
N LYS A 182 -17.48 7.40 -0.24
CA LYS A 182 -16.18 6.97 0.24
C LYS A 182 -15.44 8.25 0.61
N ALA A 183 -15.04 8.38 1.88
CA ALA A 183 -14.23 9.49 2.35
C ALA A 183 -12.83 9.41 1.70
N GLY A 184 -12.78 9.74 0.41
CA GLY A 184 -11.60 9.68 -0.43
C GLY A 184 -10.65 10.83 -0.12
N ALA A 185 -9.42 10.72 -0.61
CA ALA A 185 -8.49 11.82 -0.56
C ALA A 185 -9.03 12.97 -1.43
N LYS A 186 -8.99 14.19 -0.93
CA LYS A 186 -9.30 15.39 -1.70
C LYS A 186 -8.00 16.07 -2.10
N VAL A 187 -7.73 16.11 -3.40
CA VAL A 187 -6.55 16.79 -3.95
C VAL A 187 -6.98 18.03 -4.72
N VAL A 188 -6.33 19.15 -4.46
CA VAL A 188 -6.55 20.42 -5.15
C VAL A 188 -5.22 20.88 -5.72
N VAL A 189 -5.20 21.20 -7.01
CA VAL A 189 -4.01 21.70 -7.72
C VAL A 189 -4.31 23.11 -8.22
N MET A 190 -3.46 24.06 -7.85
CA MET A 190 -3.62 25.48 -8.17
C MET A 190 -2.34 26.04 -8.76
N ASP A 191 -2.46 27.08 -9.59
CA ASP A 191 -1.30 27.84 -10.06
C ASP A 191 -1.00 29.00 -9.11
N CYS A 192 0.28 29.19 -8.80
CA CYS A 192 0.79 30.35 -8.08
C CYS A 192 1.62 31.19 -9.06
N ALA A 193 0.91 32.01 -9.84
CA ALA A 193 1.48 32.80 -10.93
C ALA A 193 2.62 33.73 -10.48
N GLU A 194 2.53 34.29 -9.27
CA GLU A 194 3.54 35.22 -8.73
C GLU A 194 4.90 34.57 -8.49
N ARG A 195 4.93 33.28 -8.16
CA ARG A 195 6.15 32.55 -7.80
C ARG A 195 6.49 31.41 -8.77
N ARG A 196 5.72 31.27 -9.86
CA ARG A 196 5.87 30.21 -10.88
C ARG A 196 5.92 28.81 -10.25
N TYR A 197 5.01 28.54 -9.31
CA TYR A 197 4.86 27.23 -8.67
C TYR A 197 3.47 26.68 -8.95
N THR A 198 3.36 25.35 -8.97
CA THR A 198 2.09 24.67 -8.79
C THR A 198 1.93 24.34 -7.31
N VAL A 199 0.79 24.71 -6.74
CA VAL A 199 0.44 24.40 -5.35
C VAL A 199 -0.45 23.18 -5.34
N VAL A 200 -0.05 22.15 -4.60
CA VAL A 200 -0.79 20.91 -4.41
C VAL A 200 -1.24 20.85 -2.96
N ILE A 201 -2.54 20.82 -2.73
CA ILE A 201 -3.15 20.66 -1.41
C ILE A 201 -3.84 19.31 -1.35
N LEU A 202 -3.49 18.50 -0.36
CA LEU A 202 -4.04 17.18 -0.14
C LEU A 202 -4.64 17.08 1.26
N ARG A 203 -5.90 16.62 1.31
CA ARG A 203 -6.62 16.35 2.56
C ARG A 203 -7.15 14.94 2.54
N CYS A 204 -6.78 14.13 3.52
CA CYS A 204 -7.29 12.77 3.64
C CYS A 204 -7.22 12.30 5.09
N ARG A 205 -7.65 11.06 5.35
CA ARG A 205 -7.45 10.43 6.66
C ARG A 205 -5.97 10.15 6.88
N ASP A 206 -5.46 10.56 8.03
CA ASP A 206 -4.08 10.29 8.42
C ASP A 206 -3.82 8.79 8.57
N ARG A 207 -2.64 8.38 8.11
CA ARG A 207 -2.19 6.99 8.14
C ARG A 207 -0.67 6.88 8.01
N PRO A 208 -0.08 5.78 8.50
CA PRO A 208 1.32 5.47 8.23
C PRO A 208 1.64 5.53 6.73
N LYS A 209 2.84 6.03 6.42
CA LYS A 209 3.40 6.17 5.07
C LYS A 209 2.64 7.11 4.14
N LEU A 210 1.70 7.93 4.63
CA LEU A 210 0.98 8.89 3.79
C LEU A 210 1.92 9.89 3.11
N LEU A 211 2.81 10.54 3.89
CA LEU A 211 3.84 11.46 3.37
C LEU A 211 4.75 10.79 2.33
N PHE A 212 5.11 9.53 2.56
CA PHE A 212 5.92 8.77 1.62
C PHE A 212 5.19 8.58 0.28
N ASP A 213 3.90 8.23 0.33
CA ASP A 213 3.10 7.97 -0.87
C ASP A 213 2.89 9.23 -1.72
N THR A 214 2.63 10.38 -1.06
CA THR A 214 2.42 11.65 -1.75
C THR A 214 3.70 12.15 -2.41
N LEU A 215 4.84 12.10 -1.71
CA LEU A 215 6.13 12.47 -2.27
C LEU A 215 6.59 11.51 -3.38
N CYS A 216 6.33 10.22 -3.24
CA CYS A 216 6.59 9.24 -4.29
C CYS A 216 5.83 9.58 -5.58
N ALA A 217 4.52 9.85 -5.46
CA ALA A 217 3.68 10.22 -6.58
C ALA A 217 4.17 11.51 -7.26
N LEU A 218 4.46 12.57 -6.49
CA LEU A 218 5.02 13.81 -7.04
C LEU A 218 6.33 13.56 -7.80
N THR A 219 7.23 12.79 -7.20
CA THR A 219 8.54 12.49 -7.80
C THR A 219 8.41 11.66 -9.08
N ASP A 220 7.52 10.66 -9.09
CA ASP A 220 7.30 9.81 -10.27
C ASP A 220 6.58 10.54 -11.40
N LEU A 221 5.80 11.57 -11.06
CA LEU A 221 5.26 12.55 -12.01
C LEU A 221 6.28 13.61 -12.43
N GLN A 222 7.55 13.48 -12.00
CA GLN A 222 8.65 14.39 -12.30
C GLN A 222 8.42 15.81 -11.77
N TYR A 223 7.82 15.94 -10.58
CA TYR A 223 7.74 17.20 -9.84
C TYR A 223 8.76 17.24 -8.71
N VAL A 224 9.43 18.38 -8.58
CA VAL A 224 10.34 18.74 -7.51
C VAL A 224 9.60 19.59 -6.48
N VAL A 225 9.64 19.17 -5.22
CA VAL A 225 9.08 19.92 -4.09
C VAL A 225 10.09 20.96 -3.62
N PHE A 226 9.72 22.24 -3.66
CA PHE A 226 10.55 23.34 -3.17
C PHE A 226 10.21 23.72 -1.72
N HIS A 227 8.92 23.73 -1.41
CA HIS A 227 8.41 23.97 -0.07
C HIS A 227 7.27 23.01 0.20
N GLY A 228 7.14 22.56 1.44
CA GLY A 228 6.05 21.69 1.85
C GLY A 228 5.69 21.90 3.30
N THR A 229 4.40 21.81 3.61
CA THR A 229 3.86 21.77 4.96
C THR A 229 3.05 20.50 5.10
N VAL A 230 3.25 19.78 6.20
CA VAL A 230 2.59 18.50 6.46
C VAL A 230 2.12 18.51 7.90
N ASP A 231 0.80 18.43 8.08
CA ASP A 231 0.15 18.44 9.37
C ASP A 231 -0.71 17.18 9.53
N ALA A 232 -0.52 16.47 10.63
CA ALA A 232 -1.38 15.36 11.03
C ALA A 232 -2.24 15.81 12.21
N GLU A 233 -3.53 16.07 11.98
CA GLU A 233 -4.44 16.55 13.01
C GLU A 233 -4.93 15.39 13.87
N ARG A 234 -4.46 15.35 15.13
CA ARG A 234 -4.70 14.25 16.07
C ARG A 234 -6.19 14.02 16.38
N ARG A 235 -7.00 15.08 16.45
CA ARG A 235 -8.41 14.98 16.88
C ARG A 235 -9.33 14.45 15.79
N SER A 236 -9.15 14.93 14.57
CA SER A 236 -9.94 14.55 13.40
C SER A 236 -9.42 13.29 12.72
N ARG A 237 -8.17 12.86 13.02
CA ARG A 237 -7.42 11.87 12.23
C ARG A 237 -7.36 12.25 10.75
N GLU A 238 -7.36 13.55 10.46
CA GLU A 238 -7.13 14.09 9.13
C GLU A 238 -5.66 14.48 8.99
N ALA A 239 -5.13 14.30 7.79
CA ALA A 239 -3.84 14.83 7.38
C ALA A 239 -4.08 15.95 6.36
N TYR A 240 -3.33 17.03 6.51
CA TYR A 240 -3.24 18.15 5.60
C TYR A 240 -1.82 18.21 5.05
N GLN A 241 -1.67 18.23 3.74
CA GLN A 241 -0.36 18.39 3.09
C GLN A 241 -0.47 19.46 2.01
N GLU A 242 0.49 20.37 2.00
CA GLU A 242 0.58 21.45 1.03
C GLU A 242 1.99 21.46 0.44
N TYR A 243 2.10 21.38 -0.88
CA TYR A 243 3.37 21.34 -1.59
C TYR A 243 3.44 22.41 -2.67
N TYR A 244 4.57 23.12 -2.71
CA TYR A 244 4.93 24.04 -3.76
C TYR A 244 5.90 23.32 -4.69
N VAL A 245 5.41 22.96 -5.88
CA VAL A 245 6.13 22.11 -6.81
C VAL A 245 6.41 22.80 -8.14
N ARG A 246 7.48 22.37 -8.80
CA ARG A 246 7.72 22.60 -10.23
C ARG A 246 8.01 21.29 -10.90
N HIS A 247 7.63 21.16 -12.16
CA HIS A 247 8.10 20.02 -12.94
C HIS A 247 9.63 20.13 -13.13
N VAL A 248 10.31 19.01 -13.35
CA VAL A 248 11.78 18.94 -13.53
C VAL A 248 12.31 19.82 -14.66
N ASP A 249 11.44 20.21 -15.60
CA ASP A 249 11.72 21.17 -16.67
C ASP A 249 11.74 22.64 -16.17
N GLY A 250 11.53 22.87 -14.87
CA GLY A 250 11.54 24.18 -14.22
C GLY A 250 10.22 24.95 -14.30
N HIS A 251 9.16 24.39 -14.89
CA HIS A 251 7.90 25.10 -15.10
C HIS A 251 6.78 24.59 -14.16
N PRO A 252 5.78 25.43 -13.82
CA PRO A 252 4.56 24.94 -13.19
C PRO A 252 3.77 24.08 -14.19
N ALA A 253 2.81 23.28 -13.69
CA ALA A 253 1.88 22.52 -14.51
C ALA A 253 1.19 23.44 -15.52
N ARG A 254 1.39 23.19 -16.81
CA ARG A 254 1.07 24.14 -17.90
C ARG A 254 -0.33 23.95 -18.45
N SER A 255 -0.83 22.72 -18.43
CA SER A 255 -2.12 22.35 -19.02
C SER A 255 -3.08 21.79 -17.99
N ASP A 256 -4.38 21.91 -18.25
CA ASP A 256 -5.40 21.27 -17.41
C ASP A 256 -5.29 19.75 -17.44
N ALA A 257 -4.87 19.16 -18.57
CA ALA A 257 -4.60 17.73 -18.67
C ALA A 257 -3.48 17.28 -17.71
N GLU A 258 -2.41 18.06 -17.60
CA GLU A 258 -1.30 17.81 -16.67
C GLU A 258 -1.76 17.94 -15.20
N ARG A 259 -2.57 18.97 -14.88
CA ARG A 259 -3.15 19.16 -13.55
C ARG A 259 -4.12 18.04 -13.18
N SER A 260 -5.01 17.66 -14.08
CA SER A 260 -5.92 16.53 -13.89
C SER A 260 -5.17 15.22 -13.73
N ARG A 261 -4.05 15.02 -14.45
CA ARG A 261 -3.17 13.87 -14.24
C ARG A 261 -2.56 13.89 -12.84
N LEU A 262 -2.03 15.04 -12.40
CA LEU A 262 -1.46 15.21 -11.07
C LEU A 262 -2.47 14.89 -9.95
N VAL A 263 -3.69 15.44 -10.04
CA VAL A 263 -4.80 15.13 -9.11
C VAL A 263 -5.07 13.63 -9.05
N ARG A 264 -5.39 13.01 -10.20
CA ARG A 264 -5.75 11.58 -10.26
C ARG A 264 -4.65 10.67 -9.73
N CYS A 265 -3.39 10.94 -10.08
CA CYS A 265 -2.27 10.12 -9.65
C CYS A 265 -2.00 10.25 -8.14
N LEU A 266 -2.17 11.44 -7.56
CA LEU A 266 -2.05 11.64 -6.11
C LEU A 266 -3.18 10.97 -5.34
N GLU A 267 -4.43 11.11 -5.81
CA GLU A 267 -5.59 10.43 -5.23
C GLU A 267 -5.38 8.91 -5.27
N ALA A 268 -5.01 8.36 -6.42
CA ALA A 268 -4.71 6.94 -6.57
C ALA A 268 -3.57 6.49 -5.63
N ALA A 269 -2.48 7.25 -5.52
CA ALA A 269 -1.36 6.92 -4.64
C ALA A 269 -1.78 6.86 -3.16
N VAL A 270 -2.65 7.77 -2.72
CA VAL A 270 -3.17 7.75 -1.35
C VAL A 270 -4.15 6.60 -1.15
N GLU A 271 -5.04 6.37 -2.10
CA GLU A 271 -6.10 5.37 -2.01
C GLU A 271 -5.58 3.93 -2.04
N ARG A 272 -4.52 3.64 -2.80
CA ARG A 272 -3.87 2.30 -2.88
C ARG A 272 -3.56 1.68 -1.52
N ARG A 273 -3.19 2.49 -0.52
CA ARG A 273 -2.91 2.03 0.86
C ARG A 273 -3.99 2.45 1.87
N ALA A 274 -4.98 3.23 1.45
CA ALA A 274 -6.11 3.63 2.29
C ALA A 274 -7.35 2.72 2.16
N SER A 275 -7.41 1.89 1.10
CA SER A 275 -8.51 0.96 0.83
C SER A 275 -8.80 0.06 2.04
N GLY A 276 -9.97 0.27 2.64
CA GLY A 276 -10.39 -0.28 3.93
C GLY A 276 -10.82 -1.75 3.88
N GLY A 277 -9.88 -2.63 3.54
CA GLY A 277 -10.04 -4.09 3.69
C GLY A 277 -9.88 -4.55 5.14
N LEU A 278 -10.35 -5.77 5.40
CA LEU A 278 -10.07 -6.49 6.65
C LEU A 278 -8.59 -6.91 6.65
N GLU A 279 -7.88 -6.61 7.73
CA GLU A 279 -6.48 -6.99 7.92
C GLU A 279 -6.42 -8.40 8.52
N LEU A 280 -5.81 -9.32 7.79
CA LEU A 280 -5.56 -10.70 8.18
C LEU A 280 -4.05 -10.90 8.34
N GLU A 281 -3.62 -11.37 9.49
CA GLU A 281 -2.23 -11.74 9.76
C GLU A 281 -2.12 -13.26 9.78
N VAL A 282 -1.25 -13.85 8.96
CA VAL A 282 -0.94 -15.28 8.97
C VAL A 282 0.42 -15.47 9.61
N ARG A 283 0.47 -16.25 10.69
CA ARG A 283 1.70 -16.55 11.43
C ARG A 283 1.84 -18.05 11.65
N THR A 284 2.80 -18.66 10.96
CA THR A 284 3.07 -20.10 11.05
C THR A 284 4.50 -20.41 10.62
N GLU A 285 4.94 -21.65 10.82
CA GLU A 285 6.21 -22.13 10.26
C GLU A 285 6.14 -22.08 8.72
N ASP A 286 7.14 -21.47 8.10
CA ASP A 286 7.17 -21.27 6.66
C ASP A 286 7.56 -22.55 5.94
N ARG A 287 6.93 -22.78 4.79
CA ARG A 287 7.21 -23.90 3.90
C ARG A 287 6.91 -23.53 2.47
N VAL A 288 7.63 -24.13 1.54
CA VAL A 288 7.34 -23.97 0.12
C VAL A 288 5.90 -24.38 -0.17
N GLY A 289 5.18 -23.52 -0.87
CA GLY A 289 3.75 -23.71 -1.19
C GLY A 289 2.76 -23.17 -0.16
N LEU A 290 3.19 -22.75 1.05
CA LEU A 290 2.29 -22.18 2.06
C LEU A 290 1.49 -21.00 1.52
N LEU A 291 2.16 -20.03 0.89
CA LEU A 291 1.47 -18.86 0.32
C LEU A 291 0.48 -19.25 -0.79
N SER A 292 0.79 -20.30 -1.56
CA SER A 292 -0.14 -20.83 -2.58
C SER A 292 -1.38 -21.45 -1.94
N GLU A 293 -1.24 -22.14 -0.81
CA GLU A 293 -2.35 -22.71 -0.05
C GLU A 293 -3.24 -21.60 0.56
N VAL A 294 -2.63 -20.62 1.23
CA VAL A 294 -3.34 -19.50 1.86
C VAL A 294 -4.13 -18.69 0.83
N THR A 295 -3.47 -18.29 -0.27
CA THR A 295 -4.13 -17.50 -1.32
C THR A 295 -5.19 -18.29 -2.08
N ARG A 296 -5.06 -19.63 -2.15
CA ARG A 296 -6.09 -20.52 -2.69
C ARG A 296 -7.32 -20.56 -1.79
N VAL A 297 -7.16 -20.69 -0.48
CA VAL A 297 -8.29 -20.64 0.47
C VAL A 297 -9.03 -19.30 0.36
N PHE A 298 -8.31 -18.18 0.26
CA PHE A 298 -8.93 -16.87 0.04
C PHE A 298 -9.75 -16.83 -1.26
N ARG A 299 -9.19 -17.34 -2.36
CA ARG A 299 -9.89 -17.44 -3.65
C ARG A 299 -11.15 -18.30 -3.56
N GLU A 300 -11.07 -19.48 -2.95
CA GLU A 300 -12.19 -20.43 -2.82
C GLU A 300 -13.32 -19.86 -1.96
N ASN A 301 -12.99 -18.99 -1.01
CA ASN A 301 -13.95 -18.25 -0.18
C ASN A 301 -14.35 -16.88 -0.77
N SER A 302 -14.09 -16.64 -2.07
CA SER A 302 -14.47 -15.42 -2.79
C SER A 302 -13.91 -14.12 -2.18
N LEU A 303 -12.75 -14.20 -1.53
CA LEU A 303 -12.02 -13.03 -1.05
C LEU A 303 -11.15 -12.46 -2.15
N SER A 304 -11.12 -11.13 -2.22
CA SER A 304 -10.19 -10.38 -3.06
C SER A 304 -9.08 -9.78 -2.20
N ILE A 305 -7.84 -9.95 -2.63
CA ILE A 305 -6.66 -9.42 -1.94
C ILE A 305 -6.35 -8.05 -2.53
N ILE A 306 -6.54 -7.01 -1.72
CA ILE A 306 -6.25 -5.61 -2.10
C ILE A 306 -4.76 -5.30 -1.93
N ARG A 307 -4.19 -5.83 -0.86
CA ARG A 307 -2.77 -5.68 -0.53
C ARG A 307 -2.26 -6.92 0.18
N ALA A 308 -1.03 -7.31 -0.11
CA ALA A 308 -0.31 -8.30 0.68
C ALA A 308 1.12 -7.82 0.95
N ALA A 309 1.58 -8.06 2.17
CA ALA A 309 2.96 -7.95 2.58
C ALA A 309 3.37 -9.30 3.16
N ILE A 310 4.27 -9.99 2.47
CA ILE A 310 4.72 -11.35 2.77
C ILE A 310 6.16 -11.25 3.24
N ALA A 311 6.49 -11.94 4.32
CA ALA A 311 7.84 -11.98 4.84
C ALA A 311 8.10 -13.26 5.61
N THR A 312 9.23 -13.90 5.31
CA THR A 312 9.76 -15.00 6.11
C THR A 312 10.81 -14.47 7.08
N ARG A 313 10.65 -14.76 8.38
CA ARG A 313 11.58 -14.36 9.43
C ARG A 313 11.87 -15.54 10.34
N ASP A 314 13.15 -15.89 10.49
CA ASP A 314 13.60 -16.98 11.36
C ASP A 314 12.86 -18.31 11.11
N GLY A 315 12.55 -18.62 9.84
CA GLY A 315 11.81 -19.83 9.44
C GLY A 315 10.29 -19.73 9.59
N ARG A 316 9.75 -18.58 9.98
CA ARG A 316 8.30 -18.34 10.14
C ARG A 316 7.77 -17.38 9.09
N ALA A 317 6.59 -17.69 8.57
CA ALA A 317 5.81 -16.78 7.74
C ALA A 317 5.14 -15.74 8.65
N GLU A 318 5.33 -14.46 8.34
CA GLU A 318 4.69 -13.32 9.00
C GLU A 318 3.96 -12.47 7.96
N ASP A 319 2.89 -13.04 7.40
CA ASP A 319 2.20 -12.45 6.27
C ASP A 319 1.03 -11.57 6.71
N THR A 320 0.85 -10.44 6.03
CA THR A 320 -0.27 -9.53 6.25
C THR A 320 -1.04 -9.31 4.96
N PHE A 321 -2.33 -9.62 4.96
CA PHE A 321 -3.26 -9.45 3.85
C PHE A 321 -4.33 -8.42 4.19
N TYR A 322 -4.70 -7.61 3.20
CA TYR A 322 -5.85 -6.71 3.26
C TYR A 322 -6.87 -7.23 2.27
N VAL A 323 -7.98 -7.75 2.77
CA VAL A 323 -8.98 -8.44 1.96
C VAL A 323 -10.32 -7.73 1.97
N SER A 324 -11.05 -7.88 0.87
CA SER A 324 -12.47 -7.54 0.76
C SER A 324 -13.23 -8.74 0.20
N ASP A 325 -14.56 -8.64 0.14
CA ASP A 325 -15.31 -9.53 -0.74
C ASP A 325 -14.95 -9.28 -2.22
N ALA A 326 -15.47 -10.13 -3.11
CA ALA A 326 -15.28 -10.01 -4.56
C ALA A 326 -15.82 -8.70 -5.18
N TYR A 327 -16.67 -7.96 -4.45
CA TYR A 327 -17.29 -6.70 -4.88
C TYR A 327 -16.62 -5.46 -4.26
N GLY A 328 -15.61 -5.64 -3.40
CA GLY A 328 -14.93 -4.56 -2.70
C GLY A 328 -15.61 -4.07 -1.41
N ASN A 329 -16.57 -4.83 -0.87
CA ASN A 329 -17.23 -4.56 0.41
C ASN A 329 -16.49 -5.25 1.57
N PRO A 330 -16.81 -4.85 2.83
CA PRO A 330 -16.30 -5.53 4.00
C PRO A 330 -16.68 -7.02 4.01
N VAL A 331 -15.74 -7.86 4.42
CA VAL A 331 -15.94 -9.31 4.53
C VAL A 331 -16.91 -9.63 5.66
N ASP A 332 -17.84 -10.56 5.41
CA ASP A 332 -18.79 -11.00 6.43
C ASP A 332 -18.18 -11.98 7.45
N GLY A 333 -18.85 -12.18 8.58
CA GLY A 333 -18.37 -13.07 9.63
C GLY A 333 -18.30 -14.54 9.20
N ARG A 334 -19.28 -15.00 8.40
CA ARG A 334 -19.39 -16.40 7.98
C ARG A 334 -18.23 -16.82 7.08
N THR A 335 -17.85 -15.95 6.15
CA THR A 335 -16.69 -16.18 5.28
C THR A 335 -15.41 -16.23 6.12
N MET A 336 -15.32 -15.42 7.17
CA MET A 336 -14.16 -15.45 8.08
C MET A 336 -14.10 -16.71 8.92
N ASP A 337 -15.24 -17.20 9.39
CA ASP A 337 -15.31 -18.47 10.13
C ASP A 337 -14.88 -19.63 9.22
N ALA A 338 -15.38 -19.69 7.97
CA ALA A 338 -15.00 -20.71 6.99
C ALA A 338 -13.51 -20.67 6.61
N VAL A 339 -12.93 -19.48 6.49
CA VAL A 339 -11.49 -19.31 6.22
C VAL A 339 -10.64 -19.70 7.44
N GLY A 340 -11.11 -19.39 8.65
CA GLY A 340 -10.49 -19.84 9.90
C GLY A 340 -10.47 -21.35 10.04
N GLU A 341 -11.59 -22.03 9.74
CA GLU A 341 -11.68 -23.49 9.74
C GLU A 341 -10.73 -24.15 8.74
N GLN A 342 -10.56 -23.55 7.54
CA GLN A 342 -9.69 -24.11 6.49
C GLN A 342 -8.20 -23.87 6.74
N LEU A 343 -7.80 -22.71 7.26
CA LEU A 343 -6.38 -22.39 7.55
C LEU A 343 -5.93 -22.85 8.94
N GLY A 344 -6.89 -23.11 9.83
CA GLY A 344 -6.68 -23.34 11.25
C GLY A 344 -6.62 -22.03 12.04
N ASP A 345 -7.42 -21.93 13.09
CA ASP A 345 -7.52 -20.74 13.96
C ASP A 345 -6.18 -20.35 14.62
N ALA A 346 -5.24 -21.29 14.75
CA ALA A 346 -3.90 -21.01 15.29
C ALA A 346 -3.01 -20.23 14.32
N VAL A 347 -3.30 -20.29 13.01
CA VAL A 347 -2.50 -19.73 11.92
C VAL A 347 -2.99 -18.34 11.53
N LEU A 348 -4.31 -18.10 11.58
CA LEU A 348 -4.94 -16.86 11.14
C LEU A 348 -5.33 -15.95 12.30
N ARG A 349 -4.82 -14.71 12.31
CA ARG A 349 -5.21 -13.65 13.24
C ARG A 349 -5.94 -12.55 12.51
N VAL A 350 -7.21 -12.35 12.86
CA VAL A 350 -8.05 -11.28 12.29
C VAL A 350 -7.85 -9.99 13.10
N LYS A 351 -7.23 -8.98 12.48
CA LYS A 351 -7.04 -7.68 13.13
C LYS A 351 -8.16 -6.73 12.73
N ARG A 352 -9.20 -6.69 13.55
CA ARG A 352 -10.25 -5.68 13.40
C ARG A 352 -9.67 -4.33 13.80
N ARG A 353 -9.70 -3.34 12.89
CA ARG A 353 -9.37 -1.94 13.23
C ARG A 353 -10.30 -1.50 14.37
N GLY A 354 -9.75 -1.45 15.58
CA GLY A 354 -10.53 -1.38 16.81
C GLY A 354 -11.43 -0.14 16.93
N SER A 355 -12.64 -0.37 17.46
CA SER A 355 -12.95 0.13 18.80
C SER A 355 -11.96 -0.54 19.77
N GLY A 356 -11.08 0.24 20.40
CA GLY A 356 -10.03 -0.28 21.25
C GLY A 356 -10.57 -0.89 22.54
N SER A 357 -10.09 -2.08 22.88
CA SER A 357 -9.64 -2.45 24.23
C SER A 357 -8.94 -3.81 24.16
N ASP A 358 -7.61 -3.82 24.11
CA ASP A 358 -6.84 -4.94 24.66
C ASP A 358 -6.72 -4.68 26.16
N ALA A 359 -7.55 -5.36 26.94
CA ALA A 359 -7.34 -5.52 28.37
C ALA A 359 -6.93 -6.99 28.61
N PRO A 360 -5.91 -7.25 29.45
CA PRO A 360 -5.46 -8.61 29.70
C PRO A 360 -6.52 -9.36 30.50
N ALA A 361 -6.73 -10.63 30.15
CA ALA A 361 -7.62 -11.54 30.83
C ALA A 361 -7.31 -11.63 32.33
N LYS A 362 -8.32 -11.43 33.17
CA LYS A 362 -8.35 -11.96 34.54
C LYS A 362 -9.66 -12.75 34.75
N SER A 363 -9.46 -13.92 35.33
CA SER A 363 -10.42 -14.97 35.64
C SER A 363 -11.40 -14.61 36.78
N VAL A 364 -12.66 -15.00 36.57
CA VAL A 364 -13.68 -15.55 37.51
C VAL A 364 -13.98 -14.79 38.82
N ALA A 365 -15.22 -14.29 38.95
CA ALA A 365 -16.17 -14.67 40.00
C ALA A 365 -17.56 -14.06 39.76
N GLU A 366 -18.56 -14.71 40.33
CA GLU A 366 -20.02 -14.64 40.12
C GLU A 366 -20.71 -13.31 40.46
N GLY A 367 -21.92 -13.13 39.91
CA GLY A 367 -23.06 -12.60 40.69
C GLY A 367 -23.70 -11.31 40.19
N GLY A 368 -24.87 -11.44 39.56
CA GLY A 368 -26.07 -10.70 39.99
C GLY A 368 -26.34 -9.27 39.47
N ALA A 369 -27.52 -9.15 38.86
CA ALA A 369 -28.45 -8.01 38.90
C ALA A 369 -28.21 -6.74 38.03
N VAL A 370 -29.02 -6.69 36.96
CA VAL A 370 -29.85 -5.58 36.45
C VAL A 370 -29.73 -4.22 37.15
N SER A 371 -29.56 -3.14 36.38
CA SER A 371 -30.24 -1.85 36.59
C SER A 371 -30.20 -0.97 35.34
N VAL A 372 -31.41 -0.62 34.88
CA VAL A 372 -31.76 0.47 33.95
C VAL A 372 -32.03 1.71 34.82
N LEU A 373 -31.51 2.90 34.44
CA LEU A 373 -32.25 4.18 34.35
C LEU A 373 -31.33 5.42 34.34
N GLY A 374 -31.68 6.35 33.43
CA GLY A 374 -31.69 7.81 33.62
C GLY A 374 -30.34 8.53 33.59
N SER A 375 -30.17 9.74 33.07
CA SER A 375 -31.09 10.72 32.49
C SER A 375 -30.26 11.95 32.09
N LEU A 376 -30.71 12.64 31.02
CA LEU A 376 -30.76 14.09 30.82
C LEU A 376 -29.80 15.03 31.60
N LEU A 377 -29.17 15.97 30.87
CA LEU A 377 -29.35 17.45 30.96
C LEU A 377 -28.31 18.14 30.04
N LYS A 378 -28.74 18.76 28.94
CA LYS A 378 -28.89 20.21 28.70
C LYS A 378 -27.59 21.05 28.76
N GLY A 379 -27.32 21.79 27.67
CA GLY A 379 -26.41 22.95 27.71
C GLY A 379 -25.98 23.48 26.34
N SER A 380 -26.85 24.27 25.70
CA SER A 380 -26.53 25.11 24.53
C SER A 380 -25.64 26.29 24.93
N PHE A 381 -24.58 26.58 24.17
CA PHE A 381 -24.04 27.94 24.04
C PHE A 381 -23.48 28.19 22.63
N GLN A 382 -24.10 29.16 21.96
CA GLN A 382 -23.58 29.82 20.76
C GLN A 382 -22.59 30.92 21.16
N GLY A 383 -21.55 31.09 20.34
CA GLY A 383 -20.89 32.39 20.11
C GLY A 383 -19.66 32.71 20.96
N LEU A 384 -18.48 32.78 20.34
CA LEU A 384 -17.82 34.05 19.97
C LEU A 384 -16.33 33.86 19.59
N ARG A 385 -15.98 34.58 18.51
CA ARG A 385 -14.74 35.35 18.27
C ARG A 385 -13.43 34.68 17.82
N LEU A 386 -13.11 35.04 16.58
CA LEU A 386 -11.78 35.37 16.05
C LEU A 386 -10.88 36.08 17.07
N ILE A 387 -9.62 35.63 17.19
CA ILE A 387 -8.39 36.42 17.41
C ILE A 387 -7.26 35.63 16.73
N ARG A 388 -6.78 36.05 15.55
CA ARG A 388 -5.65 36.96 15.25
C ARG A 388 -4.26 36.34 15.47
N SER A 389 -3.54 36.35 14.35
CA SER A 389 -2.11 36.10 14.13
C SER A 389 -1.20 36.96 14.99
N TYR A 390 -0.02 36.42 15.30
CA TYR A 390 1.16 37.22 15.61
C TYR A 390 2.35 36.78 14.76
N SER A 391 3.11 37.82 14.42
CA SER A 391 4.23 37.96 13.49
C SER A 391 5.46 37.10 13.77
#